data_AF-A0A4P7WUU2-F1
#
_entry.id   AF-A0A4P7WUU2-F1
#
_cell.length_a   1.000
_cell.length_b   1.000
_cell.length_c   1.000
_cell.angle_alpha   90.00
_cell.angle_beta   90.00
_cell.angle_gamma   90.00
#
_symmetry.space_group_name_H-M   'P 1'
#
loop_
_entity.id
_entity.type
_entity.pdbx_description
1 polymer ?
#
loop_
_entity_poly.entity_id
_entity_poly.type
_entity_poly.pdbx_seq_one_letter_code
_entity_poly.pdbx_strand_id
1 'polypeptide(L)'
;MKNVTLPIRFGIVISAFLIAYFLFLALFNLHTNAIFSLGNGLITAFGIYEVIKYYKLKVGRQFTYGNGFKQGVIAGFVATFIFTAFFLLYATEVNPLFLAQLLEVFEGQYNVGAGMVSFVVAIMGFSTTVVLTLTFMQLFKDSRNTPNAEGKRDGEIILKKVA
;
A
#
# COMPACT_ATOMS: atom_id res chain seq x y z
N MET A 1 -15.75 16.67 6.43
CA MET A 1 -14.84 15.51 6.57
C MET A 1 -14.98 14.50 5.41
N LYS A 2 -14.89 14.91 4.12
CA LYS A 2 -15.11 14.01 2.96
C LYS A 2 -13.82 13.48 2.29
N ASN A 3 -12.65 13.92 2.75
CA ASN A 3 -11.36 13.65 2.06
C ASN A 3 -10.64 12.38 2.56
N VAL A 4 -11.04 11.80 3.70
CA VAL A 4 -10.43 10.59 4.28
C VAL A 4 -11.27 9.33 3.97
N THR A 5 -12.55 9.51 3.64
CA THR A 5 -13.46 8.39 3.31
C THR A 5 -13.05 7.67 2.02
N LEU A 6 -12.53 8.40 1.03
CA LEU A 6 -12.09 7.82 -0.24
C LEU A 6 -10.94 6.81 -0.07
N PRO A 7 -9.80 7.16 0.54
CA PRO A 7 -8.66 6.25 0.64
C PRO A 7 -8.96 5.06 1.57
N ILE A 8 -9.80 5.24 2.59
CA ILE A 8 -10.25 4.13 3.44
C ILE A 8 -11.05 3.11 2.62
N ARG A 9 -12.00 3.54 1.78
CA ARG A 9 -12.78 2.62 0.93
C ARG A 9 -11.89 1.85 -0.02
N PHE A 10 -10.93 2.53 -0.66
CA PHE A 10 -9.94 1.87 -1.51
C PHE A 10 -9.08 0.89 -0.71
N GLY A 11 -8.64 1.26 0.50
CA GLY A 11 -7.88 0.35 1.38
C GLY A 11 -8.63 -0.94 1.70
N ILE A 12 -9.93 -0.85 1.99
CA ILE A 12 -10.78 -2.03 2.23
C ILE A 12 -10.84 -2.92 0.97
N VAL A 13 -11.06 -2.32 -0.20
CA VAL A 13 -11.09 -3.05 -1.48
C VAL A 13 -9.75 -3.72 -1.78
N ILE A 14 -8.63 -3.02 -1.58
CA ILE A 14 -7.28 -3.57 -1.75
C ILE A 14 -7.08 -4.76 -0.81
N SER A 15 -7.44 -4.62 0.47
CA SER A 15 -7.33 -5.75 1.41
C SER A 15 -8.19 -6.94 1.01
N ALA A 16 -9.39 -6.72 0.48
CA ALA A 16 -10.24 -7.81 -0.01
C ALA A 16 -9.58 -8.57 -1.16
N PHE A 17 -8.94 -7.86 -2.11
CA PHE A 17 -8.17 -8.49 -3.19
C PHE A 17 -6.92 -9.22 -2.69
N LEU A 18 -6.20 -8.65 -1.72
CA LEU A 18 -5.04 -9.32 -1.10
C LEU A 18 -5.45 -10.62 -0.39
N ILE A 19 -6.53 -10.58 0.38
CA ILE A 19 -7.08 -11.76 1.08
C ILE A 19 -7.55 -12.80 0.06
N ALA A 20 -8.30 -12.38 -0.96
CA ALA A 20 -8.78 -13.29 -2.00
C ALA A 20 -7.62 -13.95 -2.76
N TYR A 21 -6.58 -13.19 -3.09
CA TYR A 21 -5.37 -13.71 -3.73
C TYR A 21 -4.65 -14.72 -2.84
N PHE A 22 -4.46 -14.39 -1.56
CA PHE A 22 -3.85 -15.30 -0.59
C PHE A 22 -4.64 -16.61 -0.45
N LEU A 23 -5.96 -16.52 -0.28
CA LEU A 23 -6.83 -17.70 -0.17
C LEU A 23 -6.83 -18.53 -1.47
N PHE A 24 -6.82 -17.88 -2.62
CA PHE A 24 -6.70 -18.57 -3.91
C PHE A 24 -5.40 -19.37 -4.00
N LEU A 25 -4.26 -18.79 -3.61
CA LEU A 25 -2.99 -19.51 -3.54
C LEU A 25 -3.01 -20.64 -2.49
N ALA A 26 -3.75 -20.45 -1.39
CA ALA A 26 -3.91 -21.46 -0.35
C ALA A 26 -4.60 -22.73 -0.86
N LEU A 27 -5.56 -22.61 -1.79
CA LEU A 27 -6.22 -23.77 -2.42
C LEU A 27 -5.24 -24.71 -3.14
N PHE A 28 -4.12 -24.19 -3.62
CA PHE A 28 -3.09 -24.94 -4.34
C PHE A 28 -1.80 -25.14 -3.52
N ASN A 29 -1.81 -24.80 -2.23
CA ASN A 29 -0.63 -24.78 -1.35
C ASN A 29 0.54 -23.90 -1.87
N LEU A 30 0.29 -22.99 -2.82
CA LEU A 30 1.33 -22.12 -3.39
C LEU A 30 1.67 -20.95 -2.45
N HIS A 31 0.79 -20.64 -1.50
CA HIS A 31 0.98 -19.57 -0.52
C HIS A 31 2.18 -19.79 0.43
N THR A 32 2.75 -20.99 0.51
CA THR A 32 3.96 -21.29 1.30
C THR A 32 5.25 -20.91 0.59
N ASN A 33 5.22 -20.69 -0.73
CA ASN A 33 6.39 -20.26 -1.48
C ASN A 33 6.42 -18.73 -1.57
N ALA A 34 7.50 -18.15 -1.02
CA ALA A 34 7.70 -16.71 -0.94
C ALA A 34 7.60 -15.99 -2.30
N ILE A 35 7.89 -16.65 -3.43
CA ILE A 35 7.83 -16.00 -4.75
C ILE A 35 6.41 -15.54 -5.13
N PHE A 36 5.39 -16.30 -4.73
CA PHE A 36 4.00 -15.93 -5.02
C PHE A 36 3.56 -14.73 -4.19
N SER A 37 4.25 -14.39 -3.10
CA SER A 37 3.95 -13.17 -2.34
C SER A 37 4.15 -11.89 -3.17
N LEU A 38 4.95 -11.92 -4.24
CA LEU A 38 5.14 -10.78 -5.15
C LEU A 38 3.82 -10.30 -5.77
N GLY A 39 2.83 -11.19 -5.94
CA GLY A 39 1.49 -10.82 -6.40
C GLY A 39 0.79 -9.81 -5.48
N ASN A 40 1.07 -9.85 -4.17
CA ASN A 40 0.56 -8.85 -3.23
C ASN A 40 1.10 -7.45 -3.56
N GLY A 41 2.37 -7.37 -3.96
CA GLY A 41 2.99 -6.13 -4.41
C GLY A 41 2.29 -5.55 -5.65
N LEU A 42 1.92 -6.40 -6.62
CA LEU A 42 1.20 -5.99 -7.83
C LEU A 42 -0.21 -5.48 -7.51
N ILE A 43 -0.96 -6.20 -6.66
CA ILE A 43 -2.31 -5.79 -6.23
C ILE A 43 -2.24 -4.45 -5.49
N THR A 44 -1.28 -4.32 -4.57
CA THR A 44 -1.06 -3.08 -3.81
C THR A 44 -0.66 -1.93 -4.73
N ALA A 45 0.22 -2.17 -5.70
CA ALA A 45 0.63 -1.19 -6.70
C ALA A 45 -0.56 -0.68 -7.53
N PHE A 46 -1.37 -1.60 -8.05
CA PHE A 46 -2.56 -1.23 -8.81
C PHE A 46 -3.56 -0.44 -7.95
N GLY A 47 -3.80 -0.87 -6.72
CA GLY A 47 -4.70 -0.19 -5.79
C GLY A 47 -4.26 1.24 -5.42
N ILE A 48 -2.96 1.42 -5.11
CA ILE A 48 -2.40 2.73 -4.79
C ILE A 48 -2.41 3.64 -6.03
N TYR A 49 -2.09 3.11 -7.21
CA TYR A 49 -2.17 3.86 -8.46
C TYR A 49 -3.60 4.37 -8.70
N GLU A 50 -4.60 3.50 -8.60
CA GLU A 50 -6.00 3.85 -8.86
C GLU A 50 -6.56 4.86 -7.84
N VAL A 51 -6.22 4.76 -6.54
CA VAL A 51 -6.71 5.75 -5.55
C VAL A 51 -6.14 7.14 -5.81
N ILE A 52 -4.84 7.23 -6.15
CA ILE A 52 -4.19 8.52 -6.43
C ILE A 52 -4.75 9.11 -7.73
N LYS A 53 -4.89 8.29 -8.77
CA LYS A 53 -5.47 8.68 -10.06
C LYS A 53 -6.91 9.18 -9.91
N TYR A 54 -7.76 8.39 -9.24
CA TYR A 54 -9.15 8.76 -9.00
C TYR A 54 -9.24 10.06 -8.19
N TYR A 55 -8.40 10.22 -7.17
CA TYR A 55 -8.34 11.47 -6.42
C TYR A 55 -7.92 12.65 -7.31
N LYS A 56 -6.88 12.50 -8.14
CA LYS A 56 -6.43 13.52 -9.10
C LYS A 56 -7.55 13.94 -10.06
N LEU A 57 -8.28 12.98 -10.62
CA LEU A 57 -9.44 13.26 -11.49
C LEU A 57 -10.55 14.01 -10.74
N LYS A 58 -10.79 13.67 -9.47
CA LYS A 58 -11.83 14.29 -8.64
C LYS A 58 -11.51 15.74 -8.26
N VAL A 59 -10.26 16.06 -7.94
CA VAL A 59 -9.87 17.41 -7.49
C VAL A 59 -9.31 18.30 -8.62
N GLY A 60 -8.93 17.71 -9.75
CA GLY A 60 -8.44 18.43 -10.93
C GLY A 60 -7.24 19.32 -10.61
N ARG A 61 -7.36 20.63 -10.89
CA ARG A 61 -6.28 21.62 -10.69
C ARG A 61 -5.93 21.90 -9.22
N GLN A 62 -6.70 21.38 -8.27
CA GLN A 62 -6.39 21.44 -6.84
C GLN A 62 -5.55 20.24 -6.37
N PHE A 63 -5.15 19.36 -7.28
CA PHE A 63 -4.24 18.27 -6.95
C PHE A 63 -2.89 18.84 -6.52
N THR A 64 -2.34 18.29 -5.44
CA THR A 64 -1.01 18.64 -4.95
C THR A 64 -0.27 17.37 -4.60
N TYR A 65 1.07 17.45 -4.61
CA TYR A 65 1.92 16.32 -4.25
C TYR A 65 1.56 15.76 -2.87
N GLY A 66 1.44 16.64 -1.86
CA GLY A 66 1.11 16.23 -0.49
C GLY A 66 -0.27 15.58 -0.36
N ASN A 67 -1.27 16.09 -1.08
CA ASN A 67 -2.62 15.51 -1.03
C ASN A 67 -2.66 14.13 -1.69
N GLY A 68 -2.01 13.95 -2.85
CA GLY A 68 -1.92 12.64 -3.52
C GLY A 68 -1.15 11.62 -2.69
N PHE A 69 -0.01 12.01 -2.12
CA PHE A 69 0.78 11.16 -1.22
C PHE A 69 -0.06 10.68 -0.03
N LYS A 70 -0.81 11.59 0.59
CA LYS A 70 -1.72 11.27 1.70
C LYS A 70 -2.77 10.23 1.31
N GLN A 71 -3.33 10.30 0.09
CA GLN A 71 -4.32 9.31 -0.36
C GLN A 71 -3.69 7.91 -0.50
N GLY A 72 -2.53 7.81 -1.13
CA GLY A 72 -1.84 6.53 -1.34
C GLY A 72 -1.43 5.86 -0.02
N VAL A 73 -0.81 6.63 0.89
CA VAL A 73 -0.37 6.11 2.19
C VAL A 73 -1.54 5.64 3.03
N ILE A 74 -2.62 6.44 3.14
CA ILE A 74 -3.79 6.03 3.95
C ILE A 74 -4.42 4.75 3.39
N ALA A 75 -4.59 4.65 2.07
CA ALA A 75 -5.19 3.47 1.46
C ALA A 75 -4.33 2.21 1.68
N GLY A 76 -3.02 2.28 1.44
CA GLY A 76 -2.13 1.14 1.62
C GLY A 76 -1.93 0.75 3.09
N PHE A 77 -1.93 1.70 4.03
CA PHE A 77 -1.85 1.40 5.46
C PHE A 77 -3.12 0.70 5.94
N VAL A 78 -4.31 1.19 5.57
CA VAL A 78 -5.58 0.52 5.87
C VAL A 78 -5.58 -0.90 5.31
N ALA A 79 -5.13 -1.08 4.07
CA ALA A 79 -5.04 -2.41 3.46
C ALA A 79 -4.08 -3.32 4.22
N THR A 80 -2.90 -2.81 4.60
CA THR A 80 -1.86 -3.54 5.34
C THR A 80 -2.36 -3.99 6.71
N PHE A 81 -3.06 -3.11 7.45
CA PHE A 81 -3.61 -3.47 8.76
C PHE A 81 -4.64 -4.60 8.65
N ILE A 82 -5.59 -4.47 7.73
CA ILE A 82 -6.64 -5.49 7.54
C ILE A 82 -6.02 -6.82 7.09
N PHE A 83 -5.10 -6.79 6.13
CA PHE A 83 -4.43 -7.99 5.63
C PHE A 83 -3.56 -8.65 6.71
N THR A 84 -2.83 -7.88 7.52
CA THR A 84 -2.02 -8.41 8.62
C THR A 84 -2.88 -9.08 9.69
N ALA A 85 -4.02 -8.47 10.05
CA ALA A 85 -4.95 -9.07 11.00
C ALA A 85 -5.52 -10.40 10.48
N PHE A 86 -5.92 -10.43 9.20
CA PHE A 86 -6.34 -11.65 8.54
C PHE A 86 -5.22 -12.71 8.52
N PHE A 87 -4.00 -12.32 8.15
CA PHE A 87 -2.85 -13.22 8.07
C PHE A 87 -2.53 -13.85 9.42
N LEU A 88 -2.56 -13.06 10.50
CA LEU A 88 -2.36 -13.56 11.85
C LEU A 88 -3.43 -14.60 12.23
N LEU A 89 -4.71 -14.27 12.01
CA LEU A 89 -5.81 -15.20 12.29
C LEU A 89 -5.71 -16.48 11.44
N TYR A 90 -5.32 -16.35 10.17
CA TYR A 90 -5.12 -17.51 9.30
C TYR A 90 -3.99 -18.40 9.81
N ALA A 91 -2.86 -17.81 10.19
CA ALA A 91 -1.69 -18.52 10.67
C ALA A 91 -1.89 -19.19 12.04
N THR A 92 -2.80 -18.69 12.89
CA THR A 92 -3.05 -19.25 14.22
C THR A 92 -4.26 -20.19 14.27
N GLU A 93 -5.38 -19.81 13.66
CA GLU A 93 -6.65 -20.52 13.80
C GLU A 93 -6.99 -21.42 12.60
N VAL A 94 -6.59 -21.03 11.39
CA VAL A 94 -7.01 -21.73 10.16
C VAL A 94 -5.99 -22.80 9.76
N ASN A 95 -4.71 -22.45 9.72
CA ASN A 95 -3.65 -23.39 9.37
C ASN A 95 -2.40 -23.17 10.25
N PRO A 96 -2.33 -23.80 11.43
CA PRO A 96 -1.18 -23.67 12.33
C PRO A 96 0.14 -24.18 11.74
N LEU A 97 0.09 -25.06 10.73
CA LEU A 97 1.28 -25.60 10.06
C LEU A 97 1.82 -24.68 8.95
N PHE A 98 1.02 -23.70 8.51
CA PHE A 98 1.39 -22.78 7.44
C PHE A 98 2.72 -22.06 7.72
N LEU A 99 2.92 -21.57 8.95
CA LEU A 99 4.14 -20.84 9.29
C LEU A 99 5.37 -21.73 9.27
N ALA A 100 5.25 -22.98 9.73
CA ALA A 100 6.35 -23.94 9.69
C ALA A 100 6.77 -24.22 8.23
N GLN A 101 5.79 -24.42 7.34
CA GLN A 101 6.04 -24.66 5.91
C GLN A 101 6.60 -23.42 5.20
N LEU A 102 6.11 -22.22 5.54
CA LEU A 102 6.62 -20.96 5.00
C LEU A 102 8.09 -20.72 5.39
N LEU A 103 8.45 -21.10 6.63
CA LEU A 103 9.80 -20.91 7.17
C LEU A 103 10.78 -22.02 6.76
N GLU A 104 10.30 -23.18 6.29
CA GLU A 104 11.14 -24.30 5.84
C GLU A 104 12.13 -23.89 4.72
N VAL A 105 11.75 -22.93 3.88
CA VAL A 105 12.61 -22.37 2.82
C VAL A 105 13.82 -21.60 3.38
N PHE A 106 13.73 -21.12 4.62
CA PHE A 106 14.82 -20.44 5.30
C PHE A 106 15.53 -21.47 6.20
N GLU A 107 16.63 -22.06 5.72
CA GLU A 107 17.41 -23.15 6.35
C GLU A 107 17.88 -22.87 7.80
N GLY A 108 16.96 -22.91 8.77
CA GLY A 108 17.25 -22.69 10.18
C GLY A 108 16.09 -23.14 11.07
N GLN A 109 16.41 -23.67 12.26
CA GLN A 109 15.41 -23.95 13.30
C GLN A 109 14.93 -22.65 13.93
N TYR A 110 14.16 -21.89 13.15
CA TYR A 110 13.52 -20.66 13.59
C TYR A 110 12.33 -21.01 14.49
N ASN A 111 12.53 -20.99 15.81
CA ASN A 111 11.43 -20.97 16.78
C ASN A 111 10.79 -19.58 16.78
N VAL A 112 10.17 -19.21 15.65
CA VAL A 112 9.61 -17.88 15.42
C VAL A 112 8.10 -17.98 15.59
N GLY A 113 7.59 -17.32 16.63
CA GLY A 113 6.16 -17.27 16.90
C GLY A 113 5.38 -16.52 15.83
N ALA A 114 4.10 -16.87 15.66
CA ALA A 114 3.18 -16.27 14.69
C ALA A 114 3.11 -14.73 14.76
N GLY A 115 3.27 -14.17 15.96
CA GLY A 115 3.31 -12.71 16.15
C GLY A 115 4.50 -12.04 15.45
N MET A 116 5.68 -12.66 15.47
CA MET A 116 6.87 -12.09 14.84
C MET A 116 6.77 -12.14 13.31
N VAL A 117 6.31 -13.27 12.75
CA VAL A 117 6.10 -13.38 11.29
C VAL A 117 5.06 -12.36 10.82
N SER A 118 3.93 -12.25 11.53
CA SER A 118 2.89 -11.28 11.21
C SER A 118 3.39 -9.83 11.31
N PHE A 119 4.28 -9.54 12.25
CA PHE A 119 4.91 -8.23 12.37
C PHE A 119 5.84 -7.92 11.20
N VAL A 120 6.63 -8.90 10.74
CA VAL A 120 7.47 -8.76 9.53
C VAL A 120 6.59 -8.47 8.29
N VAL A 121 5.48 -9.21 8.14
CA VAL A 121 4.50 -8.98 7.06
C VAL A 121 3.94 -7.55 7.13
N ALA A 122 3.62 -7.05 8.32
CA ALA A 122 3.13 -5.69 8.50
C ALA A 122 4.16 -4.63 8.05
N ILE A 123 5.42 -4.75 8.50
CA ILE A 123 6.50 -3.83 8.08
C ILE A 123 6.71 -3.89 6.57
N MET A 124 6.71 -5.08 5.98
CA MET A 124 6.85 -5.26 4.54
C MET A 124 5.73 -4.55 3.76
N GLY A 125 4.48 -4.67 4.23
CA GLY A 125 3.32 -3.99 3.65
C GLY A 125 3.41 -2.45 3.76
N PHE A 126 3.84 -1.94 4.92
CA PHE A 126 4.03 -0.50 5.12
C PHE A 126 5.14 0.06 4.21
N SER A 127 6.29 -0.62 4.15
CA SER A 127 7.40 -0.24 3.27
C SER A 127 6.97 -0.22 1.80
N THR A 128 6.29 -1.28 1.35
CA THR A 128 5.76 -1.39 -0.01
C THR A 128 4.79 -0.24 -0.33
N THR A 129 3.90 0.08 0.61
CA THR A 129 2.97 1.21 0.47
C THR A 129 3.69 2.54 0.29
N VAL A 130 4.68 2.83 1.13
CA VAL A 130 5.41 4.11 1.06
C VAL A 130 6.19 4.21 -0.26
N VAL A 131 6.94 3.17 -0.62
CA VAL A 131 7.74 3.14 -1.85
C VAL A 131 6.84 3.31 -3.07
N LEU A 132 5.76 2.53 -3.20
CA LEU A 132 4.84 2.61 -4.32
C LEU A 132 4.14 3.97 -4.39
N THR A 133 3.71 4.51 -3.24
CA THR A 133 3.10 5.84 -3.21
C THR A 133 4.07 6.90 -3.73
N LEU A 134 5.33 6.90 -3.27
CA LEU A 134 6.34 7.83 -3.76
C LEU A 134 6.59 7.67 -5.26
N THR A 135 6.70 6.43 -5.74
CA THR A 135 6.89 6.12 -7.17
C THR A 135 5.74 6.66 -8.01
N PHE A 136 4.48 6.42 -7.62
CA PHE A 136 3.33 6.96 -8.36
C PHE A 136 3.19 8.47 -8.23
N MET A 137 3.58 9.05 -7.11
CA MET A 137 3.60 10.50 -7.00
C MET A 137 4.60 11.15 -7.96
N GLN A 138 5.69 10.47 -8.34
CA GLN A 138 6.56 10.94 -9.42
C GLN A 138 5.88 10.96 -10.78
N LEU A 139 4.96 10.01 -11.02
CA LEU A 139 4.16 9.95 -12.24
C LEU A 139 3.04 11.01 -12.26
N PHE A 140 2.43 11.27 -11.10
CA PHE A 140 1.26 12.15 -11.01
C PHE A 140 1.57 13.61 -10.67
N LYS A 141 2.84 13.98 -10.41
CA LYS A 141 3.23 15.37 -10.19
C LYS A 141 2.84 16.26 -11.37
N ASP A 142 2.39 17.48 -11.08
CA ASP A 142 2.08 18.44 -12.14
C ASP A 142 3.36 19.02 -12.74
N SER A 143 3.30 19.36 -14.02
CA SER A 143 4.45 19.94 -14.72
C SER A 143 4.77 21.32 -14.13
N ARG A 144 6.05 21.54 -13.82
CA ARG A 144 6.58 22.86 -13.42
C ARG A 144 6.39 23.94 -14.48
N ASN A 145 6.06 23.55 -15.71
CA ASN A 145 5.81 24.47 -16.80
C ASN A 145 4.40 25.08 -16.75
N THR A 146 3.44 24.43 -16.09
CA THR A 146 2.05 24.90 -16.00
C THR A 146 1.73 25.37 -14.59
N PRO A 147 1.28 26.62 -14.39
CA PRO A 147 0.85 27.11 -13.09
C PRO A 147 -0.33 26.27 -12.54
N ASN A 148 -0.36 26.05 -11.23
CA ASN A 148 -1.50 25.42 -10.57
C ASN A 148 -2.73 26.34 -10.56
N ALA A 149 -3.85 25.92 -9.96
CA ALA A 149 -5.07 26.74 -9.87
C ALA A 149 -4.87 28.12 -9.20
N GLU A 150 -3.83 28.27 -8.39
CA GLU A 150 -3.47 29.52 -7.70
C GLU A 150 -2.40 30.34 -8.45
N GLY A 151 -2.06 29.94 -9.69
CA GLY A 151 -1.02 30.59 -10.48
C GLY A 151 0.41 30.34 -9.99
N LYS A 152 0.62 29.43 -9.03
CA LYS A 152 1.93 29.09 -8.48
C LYS A 152 2.53 27.87 -9.19
N ARG A 153 3.82 27.91 -9.48
CA ARG A 153 4.57 26.73 -9.94
C ARG A 153 5.18 25.97 -8.76
N ASP A 154 5.27 24.65 -8.88
CA ASP A 154 5.78 23.79 -7.82
C ASP A 154 7.29 24.03 -7.60
N GLY A 155 7.63 24.71 -6.49
CA GLY A 155 9.00 25.16 -6.16
C GLY A 155 9.34 26.60 -6.57
N GLU A 156 8.36 27.43 -6.96
CA GLU A 156 8.57 28.85 -7.26
C GLU A 156 8.86 29.63 -5.96
N ILE A 157 10.12 30.08 -5.80
CA ILE A 157 10.51 30.97 -4.71
C ILE A 157 9.97 32.36 -5.05
N ILE A 158 8.89 32.77 -4.39
CA ILE A 158 8.44 34.16 -4.45
C ILE A 158 9.44 34.98 -3.64
N LEU A 159 10.42 35.56 -4.34
CA LEU A 159 11.27 36.59 -3.75
C LEU A 159 10.36 37.76 -3.37
N LYS A 160 10.03 37.89 -2.08
CA LYS A 160 9.45 39.12 -1.56
C LYS A 160 10.46 40.23 -1.86
N LYS A 161 10.11 41.15 -2.76
CA LYS A 161 10.81 42.42 -2.87
C LYS A 161 10.70 43.07 -1.49
N VAL A 162 11.81 43.10 -0.76
CA VAL A 162 11.98 43.96 0.40
C VAL A 162 12.10 45.36 -0.20
N ALA A 163 11.04 46.15 -0.06
CA ALA A 163 11.03 47.58 -0.35
C ALA A 163 11.35 48.32 0.94
#